data_AF-A0A830GTE2-F1
#
_entry.id   AF-A0A830GTE2-F1
#
_cell.length_a   1.000
_cell.length_b   1.000
_cell.length_c   1.000
_cell.angle_alpha   90.00
_cell.angle_beta   90.00
_cell.angle_gamma   90.00
#
_symmetry.space_group_name_H-M   'P 1'
#
loop_
_entity.id
_entity.type
_entity.pdbx_description
1 polymer ?
#
loop_
_entity_poly.entity_id
_entity_poly.type
_entity_poly.pdbx_seq_one_letter_code
_entity_poly.pdbx_strand_id
1 'polypeptide(L)'
;MSKVNPVLYRFVRFCLNRAYASIDFKKLDADRRYAIDVFVDSIKNSEDSWKSVDDLITFIKNELPNLYKTALTAVPKDILDKLVDSFFNNCLELDEVNTDKKLSATIKEVHDVLKKMEPTSSSAASESPSY
;
A
#
# COMPACT_ATOMS: atom_id res chain seq x y z
N MET A 1 -6.14 26.46 -17.68
CA MET A 1 -6.28 25.10 -17.12
C MET A 1 -5.11 24.89 -16.18
N SER A 2 -5.32 24.63 -14.89
CA SER A 2 -4.20 24.18 -14.05
C SER A 2 -3.73 22.84 -14.60
N LYS A 3 -2.41 22.68 -14.77
CA LYS A 3 -1.86 21.37 -15.14
C LYS A 3 -2.07 20.46 -13.93
N VAL A 4 -2.79 19.37 -14.12
CA VAL A 4 -2.91 18.30 -13.10
C VAL A 4 -1.50 17.81 -12.78
N ASN A 5 -1.16 17.70 -11.49
CA ASN A 5 0.17 17.27 -11.09
C ASN A 5 0.40 15.82 -11.57
N PRO A 6 1.48 15.55 -12.33
CA PRO A 6 1.71 14.21 -12.86
C PRO A 6 1.81 13.10 -11.83
N VAL A 7 2.22 13.42 -10.61
CA VAL A 7 2.37 12.44 -9.54
C VAL A 7 1.04 11.73 -9.20
N LEU A 8 -0.10 12.41 -9.37
CA LEU A 8 -1.42 11.86 -9.03
C LEU A 8 -1.74 10.61 -9.85
N TYR A 9 -1.39 10.60 -11.13
CA TYR A 9 -1.61 9.44 -11.99
C TYR A 9 -0.44 8.44 -11.95
N ARG A 10 0.79 8.93 -11.71
CA ARG A 10 2.01 8.09 -11.65
C ARG A 10 2.09 7.28 -10.37
N PHE A 11 1.51 7.76 -9.27
CA PHE A 11 1.47 7.02 -8.01
C PHE A 11 0.88 5.61 -8.20
N VAL A 12 -0.27 5.51 -8.88
CA VAL A 12 -0.86 4.21 -9.21
C VAL A 12 -0.14 3.53 -10.38
N ARG A 13 -0.01 4.23 -11.51
CA ARG A 13 0.44 3.59 -12.76
C ARG A 13 1.91 3.18 -12.74
N PHE A 14 2.77 4.01 -12.14
CA PHE A 14 4.21 3.75 -12.08
C PHE A 14 4.58 3.07 -10.78
N CYS A 15 4.15 3.58 -9.62
CA CYS A 15 4.63 3.01 -8.37
C CYS A 15 3.94 1.69 -8.02
N LEU A 16 2.61 1.70 -7.94
CA LEU A 16 1.82 0.55 -7.47
C LEU A 16 1.80 -0.59 -8.48
N ASN A 17 1.42 -0.30 -9.73
CA ASN A 17 1.26 -1.36 -10.75
C ASN A 17 2.60 -2.06 -11.04
N ARG A 18 3.71 -1.32 -11.05
CA ARG A 18 5.04 -1.90 -11.25
C ARG A 18 5.45 -2.78 -10.07
N ALA A 19 5.15 -2.37 -8.84
CA ALA A 19 5.41 -3.17 -7.66
C ALA A 19 4.56 -4.45 -7.65
N TYR A 20 3.26 -4.34 -7.93
CA TYR A 20 2.35 -5.49 -8.03
C TYR A 20 2.78 -6.49 -9.11
N ALA A 21 3.20 -6.01 -10.28
CA ALA A 21 3.70 -6.86 -11.37
C ALA A 21 4.97 -7.65 -11.01
N SER A 22 5.70 -7.24 -9.96
CA SER A 22 6.91 -7.91 -9.49
C SER A 22 6.66 -9.02 -8.46
N ILE A 23 5.41 -9.19 -7.99
CA ILE A 23 5.07 -10.21 -6.99
C ILE A 23 5.10 -11.61 -7.62
N ASP A 24 5.79 -12.54 -6.95
CA ASP A 24 5.73 -13.97 -7.31
C ASP A 24 4.48 -14.63 -6.70
N PHE A 25 3.38 -14.60 -7.45
CA PHE A 25 2.12 -15.21 -7.02
C PHE A 25 2.17 -16.73 -6.93
N LYS A 26 3.18 -17.42 -7.51
CA LYS A 26 3.23 -18.89 -7.53
C LYS A 26 3.22 -19.50 -6.13
N LYS A 27 3.70 -18.75 -5.13
CA LYS A 27 3.79 -19.17 -3.73
C LYS A 27 2.53 -18.87 -2.91
N LEU A 28 1.51 -18.28 -3.52
CA LEU A 28 0.27 -17.88 -2.87
C LEU A 28 -0.90 -18.76 -3.32
N ASP A 29 -1.74 -19.14 -2.37
CA ASP A 29 -3.05 -19.72 -2.63
C ASP A 29 -4.06 -18.65 -3.10
N ALA A 30 -5.25 -19.09 -3.50
CA ALA A 30 -6.27 -18.22 -4.07
C ALA A 30 -6.68 -17.09 -3.09
N ASP A 31 -6.85 -17.41 -1.81
CA ASP A 31 -7.31 -16.45 -0.80
C ASP A 31 -6.27 -15.35 -0.56
N ARG A 32 -4.99 -15.71 -0.47
CA ARG A 32 -3.91 -14.72 -0.31
C ARG A 32 -3.73 -13.86 -1.55
N ARG A 33 -3.86 -14.44 -2.74
CA ARG A 33 -3.82 -13.67 -4.01
C ARG A 33 -4.95 -12.66 -4.04
N TYR A 34 -6.17 -13.10 -3.75
CA TYR A 34 -7.33 -12.24 -3.68
C TYR A 34 -7.17 -11.10 -2.67
N ALA A 35 -6.60 -11.37 -1.49
CA ALA A 35 -6.32 -10.32 -0.51
C ALA A 35 -5.33 -9.25 -1.01
N ILE A 36 -4.31 -9.65 -1.78
CA ILE A 36 -3.40 -8.70 -2.44
C ILE A 36 -4.14 -7.90 -3.52
N ASP A 37 -4.96 -8.55 -4.34
CA ASP A 37 -5.74 -7.88 -5.38
C ASP A 37 -6.68 -6.83 -4.79
N VAL A 38 -7.39 -7.17 -3.71
CA VAL A 38 -8.26 -6.24 -2.96
C VAL A 38 -7.46 -5.05 -2.41
N PHE A 39 -6.28 -5.30 -1.84
CA PHE A 39 -5.40 -4.23 -1.35
C PHE A 39 -4.99 -3.27 -2.48
N VAL A 40 -4.53 -3.82 -3.59
CA VAL A 40 -4.07 -3.04 -4.76
C VAL A 40 -5.23 -2.27 -5.40
N ASP A 41 -6.37 -2.92 -5.60
CA ASP A 41 -7.52 -2.27 -6.22
C ASP A 41 -8.14 -1.20 -5.32
N SER A 42 -8.08 -1.36 -4.00
CA SER A 42 -8.48 -0.31 -3.06
C SER A 42 -7.63 0.97 -3.22
N ILE A 43 -6.33 0.83 -3.48
CA ILE A 43 -5.45 1.98 -3.76
C ILE A 43 -5.73 2.57 -5.15
N LYS A 44 -6.02 1.74 -6.16
CA LYS A 44 -6.39 2.24 -7.50
C LYS A 44 -7.69 3.04 -7.44
N ASN A 45 -8.68 2.54 -6.72
CA ASN A 45 -10.00 3.18 -6.61
C ASN A 45 -9.95 4.52 -5.86
N SER A 46 -8.99 4.72 -4.95
CA SER A 46 -8.84 6.02 -4.28
C SER A 46 -8.26 7.10 -5.19
N GLU A 47 -7.63 6.74 -6.32
CA GLU A 47 -7.09 7.69 -7.31
C GLU A 47 -8.15 8.69 -7.80
N ASP A 48 -9.37 8.22 -8.02
CA ASP A 48 -10.49 9.04 -8.53
C ASP A 48 -10.85 10.20 -7.60
N SER A 49 -10.46 10.13 -6.33
CA SER A 49 -10.72 11.16 -5.32
C SER A 49 -9.65 12.26 -5.27
N TRP A 50 -8.46 12.04 -5.84
CA TRP A 50 -7.33 12.95 -5.70
C TRP A 50 -7.39 14.09 -6.71
N LYS A 51 -7.56 15.32 -6.23
CA LYS A 51 -7.58 16.54 -7.05
C LYS A 51 -6.29 17.34 -6.92
N SER A 52 -5.48 17.02 -5.92
CA SER A 52 -4.26 17.71 -5.55
C SER A 52 -3.26 16.76 -4.88
N VAL A 53 -2.00 17.19 -4.76
CA VAL A 53 -0.97 16.45 -4.03
C VAL A 53 -1.31 16.31 -2.54
N ASP A 54 -2.04 17.29 -1.98
CA ASP A 54 -2.48 17.21 -0.59
C ASP A 54 -3.53 16.11 -0.37
N ASP A 55 -4.38 15.82 -1.36
CA ASP A 55 -5.31 14.68 -1.30
C ASP A 55 -4.53 13.35 -1.31
N LEU A 56 -3.52 13.24 -2.17
CA LEU A 56 -2.63 12.08 -2.20
C LEU A 56 -1.87 11.91 -0.88
N ILE A 57 -1.32 12.99 -0.31
CA ILE A 57 -0.66 12.96 1.01
C ILE A 57 -1.64 12.50 2.09
N THR A 58 -2.87 13.00 2.07
CA THR A 58 -3.93 12.62 3.01
C THR A 58 -4.24 11.13 2.91
N PHE A 59 -4.39 10.61 1.69
CA PHE A 59 -4.56 9.18 1.44
C PHE A 59 -3.39 8.35 2.00
N ILE A 60 -2.15 8.73 1.67
CA ILE A 60 -0.94 8.02 2.12
C ILE A 60 -0.86 7.99 3.66
N LYS A 61 -1.20 9.09 4.35
CA LYS A 61 -1.12 9.16 5.81
C LYS A 61 -2.25 8.44 6.53
N ASN A 62 -3.47 8.51 6.00
CA ASN A 62 -4.65 8.14 6.78
C ASN A 62 -5.33 6.85 6.29
N GLU A 63 -5.30 6.58 4.99
CA GLU A 63 -6.06 5.47 4.40
C GLU A 63 -5.17 4.28 4.10
N LEU A 64 -4.01 4.51 3.47
CA LEU A 64 -3.06 3.45 3.11
C LEU A 64 -2.65 2.57 4.31
N PRO A 65 -2.39 3.11 5.53
CA PRO A 65 -2.07 2.28 6.68
C PRO A 65 -3.21 1.35 7.12
N ASN A 66 -4.46 1.79 6.96
CA ASN A 66 -5.63 0.97 7.26
C ASN A 66 -5.83 -0.13 6.22
N LEU A 67 -5.59 0.16 4.93
CA LEU A 67 -5.59 -0.84 3.87
C LEU A 67 -4.50 -1.89 4.12
N TYR A 68 -3.29 -1.44 4.49
CA TYR A 68 -2.16 -2.32 4.80
C TYR A 68 -2.47 -3.23 5.99
N LYS A 69 -2.99 -2.65 7.08
CA LYS A 69 -3.41 -3.41 8.27
C LYS A 69 -4.47 -4.46 7.94
N THR A 70 -5.44 -4.14 7.09
CA THR A 70 -6.44 -5.10 6.63
C THR A 70 -5.80 -6.23 5.83
N ALA A 71 -4.90 -5.91 4.90
CA ALA A 71 -4.20 -6.90 4.09
C ALA A 71 -3.32 -7.85 4.94
N LEU A 72 -2.68 -7.34 6.00
CA LEU A 72 -1.89 -8.14 6.94
C LEU A 72 -2.67 -9.25 7.66
N THR A 73 -4.00 -9.19 7.68
CA THR A 73 -4.82 -10.25 8.29
C THR A 73 -4.86 -11.53 7.47
N ALA A 74 -4.56 -11.44 6.17
CA ALA A 74 -4.64 -12.55 5.23
C ALA A 74 -3.33 -12.82 4.49
N VAL A 75 -2.53 -11.78 4.21
CA VAL A 75 -1.29 -11.86 3.44
C VAL A 75 -0.09 -12.02 4.37
N PRO A 76 0.83 -12.97 4.10
CA PRO A 76 2.09 -13.06 4.83
C PRO A 76 2.85 -11.73 4.83
N LYS A 77 3.30 -11.30 6.02
CA LYS A 77 3.96 -10.00 6.21
C LYS A 77 5.14 -9.80 5.26
N ASP A 78 5.96 -10.82 5.03
CA ASP A 78 7.15 -10.70 4.18
C ASP A 78 6.82 -10.42 2.70
N ILE A 79 5.66 -10.90 2.23
CA ILE A 79 5.17 -10.64 0.88
C ILE A 79 4.62 -9.22 0.78
N LEU A 80 3.86 -8.79 1.79
CA LEU A 80 3.27 -7.46 1.82
C LEU A 80 4.34 -6.37 2.03
N ASP A 81 5.33 -6.63 2.90
CA ASP A 81 6.50 -5.76 3.09
C ASP A 81 7.28 -5.59 1.77
N LYS A 82 7.50 -6.68 1.00
CA LYS A 82 8.17 -6.60 -0.31
C LYS A 82 7.38 -5.77 -1.31
N LEU A 83 6.06 -5.95 -1.36
CA LEU A 83 5.19 -5.14 -2.22
C LEU A 83 5.30 -3.66 -1.87
N VAL A 84 5.19 -3.32 -0.58
CA VAL A 84 5.25 -1.93 -0.11
C VAL A 84 6.64 -1.32 -0.26
N ASP A 85 7.71 -2.09 -0.01
CA ASP A 85 9.08 -1.66 -0.27
C ASP A 85 9.26 -1.32 -1.75
N SER A 86 8.84 -2.20 -2.67
CA SER A 86 8.91 -1.92 -4.10
C SER A 86 8.03 -0.72 -4.50
N PHE A 87 6.82 -0.62 -3.96
CA PHE A 87 5.88 0.46 -4.23
C PHE A 87 6.47 1.83 -3.86
N PHE A 88 6.95 2.01 -2.64
CA PHE A 88 7.51 3.30 -2.22
C PHE A 88 8.86 3.59 -2.88
N ASN A 89 9.70 2.59 -3.12
CA ASN A 89 10.94 2.78 -3.87
C ASN A 89 10.66 3.31 -5.28
N ASN A 90 9.69 2.72 -6.01
CA ASN A 90 9.29 3.22 -7.32
C ASN A 90 8.79 4.69 -7.23
N CYS A 91 8.09 5.07 -6.17
CA CYS A 91 7.68 6.47 -6.00
C CYS A 91 8.85 7.41 -5.72
N LEU A 92 9.87 6.96 -5.00
CA LEU A 92 11.08 7.75 -4.76
C LEU A 92 11.99 7.85 -6.00
N GLU A 93 11.73 7.09 -7.07
CA GLU A 93 12.36 7.30 -8.39
C GLU A 93 11.76 8.50 -9.15
N LEU A 94 10.58 8.99 -8.77
CA LEU A 94 9.89 10.07 -9.47
C LEU A 94 10.45 11.45 -9.08
N ASP A 95 10.82 12.26 -10.07
CA ASP A 95 11.27 13.64 -9.85
C ASP A 95 10.20 14.48 -9.14
N GLU A 96 8.92 14.26 -9.45
CA GLU A 96 7.80 14.96 -8.82
C GLU A 96 7.70 14.69 -7.32
N VAL A 97 8.10 13.49 -6.89
CA VAL A 97 8.17 13.11 -5.48
C VAL A 97 9.40 13.71 -4.83
N ASN A 98 10.56 13.65 -5.49
CA ASN A 98 11.82 14.15 -4.93
C ASN A 98 11.87 15.69 -4.81
N THR A 99 11.15 16.39 -5.68
CA THR A 99 11.07 17.86 -5.65
C THR A 99 10.04 18.38 -4.65
N ASP A 100 9.01 17.59 -4.31
CA ASP A 100 8.06 17.91 -3.25
C ASP A 100 8.51 17.33 -1.90
N LYS A 101 9.12 18.19 -1.07
CA LYS A 101 9.63 17.79 0.26
C LYS A 101 8.55 17.21 1.17
N LYS A 102 7.31 17.71 1.09
CA LYS A 102 6.21 17.27 1.95
C LYS A 102 5.77 15.87 1.55
N LEU A 103 5.65 15.62 0.25
CA LEU A 103 5.31 14.31 -0.29
C LEU A 103 6.43 13.28 -0.03
N SER A 104 7.70 13.62 -0.32
CA SER A 104 8.84 12.73 -0.06
C SER A 104 8.96 12.36 1.42
N ALA A 105 8.81 13.33 2.33
CA ALA A 105 8.84 13.07 3.77
C ALA A 105 7.67 12.17 4.20
N THR A 106 6.47 12.43 3.68
CA THR A 106 5.27 11.62 3.96
C THR A 106 5.45 10.17 3.50
N ILE A 107 5.98 9.96 2.30
CA ILE A 107 6.26 8.62 1.77
C ILE A 107 7.21 7.86 2.69
N LYS A 108 8.33 8.47 3.08
CA LYS A 108 9.33 7.85 3.96
C LYS A 108 8.76 7.54 5.35
N GLU A 109 8.05 8.50 5.93
CA GLU A 109 7.39 8.37 7.24
C GLU A 109 6.40 7.18 7.23
N VAL A 110 5.50 7.15 6.25
CA VAL A 110 4.49 6.09 6.17
C VAL A 110 5.13 4.75 5.83
N HIS A 111 6.14 4.71 4.97
CA HIS A 111 6.89 3.49 4.68
C HIS A 111 7.46 2.87 5.95
N ASP A 112 8.12 3.67 6.79
CA ASP A 112 8.64 3.21 8.09
C ASP A 112 7.54 2.74 9.04
N VAL A 113 6.38 3.40 9.03
CA VAL A 113 5.21 2.99 9.81
C VAL A 113 4.69 1.62 9.36
N LEU A 114 4.50 1.40 8.05
CA LEU A 114 3.99 0.12 7.52
C LEU A 114 4.93 -1.04 7.84
N LYS A 115 6.25 -0.83 7.74
CA LYS A 115 7.24 -1.88 8.06
C LYS A 115 7.19 -2.33 9.51
N LYS A 116 6.84 -1.43 10.44
CA LYS A 116 6.71 -1.70 11.88
C LYS A 116 5.34 -2.25 12.26
N MET A 117 4.38 -2.31 11.34
CA MET A 117 3.07 -2.89 11.64
C MET A 117 3.16 -4.41 11.68
N GLU A 118 2.64 -4.98 12.75
CA GLU A 118 2.54 -6.43 12.92
C GLU A 118 1.12 -6.92 12.60
N PRO A 119 0.98 -8.16 12.10
CA PRO A 119 -0.33 -8.79 11.97
C PRO A 119 -1.04 -8.75 13.32
N THR A 120 -2.29 -8.31 13.33
CA THR A 120 -3.10 -8.42 14.55
C THR A 120 -3.40 -9.90 14.73
N SER A 121 -2.78 -10.52 15.73
CA SER A 121 -3.03 -11.93 16.05
C SER A 121 -4.52 -12.11 16.34
N SER A 122 -5.23 -12.79 15.44
CA SER A 122 -6.55 -13.34 15.75
C SER A 122 -6.36 -14.44 16.79
N SER A 123 -6.39 -14.06 18.07
CA SER A 123 -6.58 -14.98 19.17
C SER A 123 -8.05 -15.43 19.16
N ALA A 124 -8.38 -16.39 18.29
CA ALA A 124 -9.67 -17.07 18.34
C ALA A 124 -9.54 -18.51 17.81
N ALA A 125 -8.85 -19.37 18.56
CA ALA A 125 -8.98 -20.82 18.44
C ALA A 125 -8.39 -21.55 19.67
N SER A 126 -8.98 -21.37 20.86
CA SER A 126 -8.82 -22.34 21.95
C SER A 126 -9.91 -22.18 23.02
N GLU A 127 -11.17 -22.32 22.63
CA GLU A 127 -12.20 -22.80 23.55
C GLU A 127 -12.88 -24.00 22.89
N SER A 128 -12.28 -25.17 23.08
CA SER A 128 -13.02 -26.43 22.96
C SER A 128 -13.75 -26.62 24.30
N PRO A 129 -15.09 -26.73 24.35
CA PRO A 129 -15.76 -27.18 25.55
C PRO A 129 -15.45 -28.66 25.72
N SER A 130 -14.71 -28.99 26.77
CA SER A 130 -14.61 -30.36 27.26
C SER A 130 -16.01 -30.78 27.74
N TYR A 131 -16.63 -31.73 27.05
CA TYR A 131 -17.78 -32.49 27.55
C TYR A 131 -17.28 -33.77 28.24
#